data_AF-A0A258II14-F1
#
_entry.id   AF-A0A258II14-F1
#
_cell.length_a   1.000
_cell.length_b   1.000
_cell.length_c   1.000
_cell.angle_alpha   90.00
_cell.angle_beta   90.00
_cell.angle_gamma   90.00
#
_symmetry.space_group_name_H-M   'P 1'
#
loop_
_entity.id
_entity.type
_entity.pdbx_description
1 polymer ?
#
loop_
_entity_poly.entity_id
_entity_poly.type
_entity_poly.pdbx_seq_one_letter_code
_entity_poly.pdbx_strand_id
1 'polypeptide(L)'
;MSPRPSLASRLAAAAGAPAPPPSPAVEAPASETVVAKGAATAPAKARQGKTMIAGYFSPDLARAIKILAVERGVTVQALIGEGLDAVLRQHQRHPFGER
;
A
#
# COMPACT_ATOMS: atom_id res chain seq x y z
N MET A 1 30.95 -12.97 23.98
CA MET A 1 29.94 -12.95 22.89
C MET A 1 28.70 -12.28 23.43
N SER A 2 28.42 -11.03 23.04
CA SER A 2 27.27 -10.30 23.61
C SER A 2 25.96 -10.89 23.08
N PRO A 3 24.94 -11.08 23.93
CA PRO A 3 23.66 -11.61 23.49
C PRO A 3 22.99 -10.63 22.54
N ARG A 4 22.51 -11.13 21.40
CA ARG A 4 21.71 -10.33 20.47
C ARG A 4 20.42 -9.88 21.17
N PRO A 5 20.06 -8.59 21.11
CA PRO A 5 18.85 -8.10 21.74
C PRO A 5 17.62 -8.79 21.13
N SER A 6 16.68 -9.17 21.99
CA SER A 6 15.44 -9.83 21.58
C SER A 6 14.55 -8.90 20.76
N LEU A 7 13.66 -9.49 19.97
CA LEU A 7 12.65 -8.75 19.20
C LEU A 7 11.77 -7.90 20.15
N ALA A 8 11.45 -8.42 21.34
CA ALA A 8 10.71 -7.68 22.37
C ALA A 8 11.45 -6.42 22.83
N SER A 9 12.79 -6.48 23.00
CA SER A 9 13.60 -5.32 23.37
C SER A 9 13.58 -4.24 22.29
N ARG A 10 13.53 -4.63 21.01
CA ARG A 10 13.40 -3.68 19.90
C ARG A 10 12.01 -3.04 19.83
N LEU A 11 10.94 -3.77 20.14
CA LEU A 11 9.59 -3.20 20.20
C LEU A 11 9.44 -2.21 21.36
N ALA A 12 9.98 -2.53 22.54
CA ALA A 12 9.92 -1.65 23.70
C ALA A 12 10.64 -0.31 23.46
N ALA A 13 11.78 -0.33 22.75
CA ALA A 13 12.51 0.89 22.40
C ALA A 13 11.77 1.77 21.38
N ALA A 14 10.97 1.18 20.48
CA ALA A 14 10.14 1.91 19.54
C ALA A 14 8.87 2.51 20.18
N ALA A 15 8.44 1.96 21.32
CA ALA A 15 7.23 2.35 22.04
C ALA A 15 7.46 3.45 23.10
N GLY A 16 8.49 4.29 22.93
CA GLY A 16 8.89 5.33 23.89
C GLY A 16 7.72 6.16 24.43
N ALA A 17 7.70 6.26 25.77
CA ALA A 17 6.98 7.13 26.72
C ALA A 17 5.63 7.79 26.33
N PRO A 18 4.61 7.74 27.22
CA PRO A 18 3.30 8.34 26.96
C PRO A 18 3.40 9.86 26.83
N ALA A 19 2.88 10.38 25.72
CA ALA A 19 2.64 11.81 25.52
C ALA A 19 1.62 12.35 26.55
N PRO A 20 1.72 13.62 26.99
CA PRO A 20 0.77 14.22 27.93
C PRO A 20 -0.67 14.24 27.37
N PRO A 21 -1.69 14.27 28.23
CA PRO A 21 -3.09 14.07 27.84
C PRO A 21 -3.62 15.20 26.93
N PRO A 22 -4.48 14.88 25.96
CA PRO A 22 -5.12 15.89 25.12
C PRO A 22 -6.19 16.65 25.91
N SER A 23 -6.13 17.99 25.84
CA SER A 23 -7.20 18.89 26.28
C SER A 23 -8.40 18.79 25.32
N PRO A 24 -9.67 18.90 25.78
CA PRO A 24 -10.83 18.52 24.99
C PRO A 24 -11.19 19.63 23.99
N ALA A 25 -11.03 19.36 22.70
CA ALA A 25 -11.53 20.19 21.62
C ALA A 25 -12.71 19.47 20.93
N VAL A 26 -13.88 20.03 21.20
CA VAL A 26 -15.16 20.08 20.47
C VAL A 26 -15.28 19.22 19.19
N GLU A 27 -16.41 18.51 19.17
CA GLU A 27 -16.92 17.58 18.17
C GLU A 27 -17.29 18.20 16.80
N ALA A 28 -16.91 17.46 15.73
CA ALA A 28 -17.41 17.42 14.33
C ALA A 28 -16.90 18.45 13.28
N PRO A 29 -16.81 18.08 11.97
CA PRO A 29 -16.72 16.76 11.32
C PRO A 29 -15.41 16.58 10.52
N ALA A 30 -14.66 15.49 10.76
CA ALA A 30 -13.40 15.23 10.06
C ALA A 30 -13.63 14.52 8.71
N SER A 31 -13.74 15.31 7.63
CA SER A 31 -13.24 14.90 6.31
C SER A 31 -12.04 15.77 5.99
N GLU A 32 -10.89 15.42 6.58
CA GLU A 32 -9.60 15.96 6.16
C GLU A 32 -8.67 14.80 5.86
N THR A 33 -8.47 14.60 4.57
CA THR A 33 -7.44 13.77 3.98
C THR A 33 -6.09 14.29 4.43
N VAL A 34 -5.58 13.78 5.55
CA VAL A 34 -4.19 14.03 5.96
C VAL A 34 -3.29 13.26 5.00
N VAL A 35 -2.89 13.92 3.91
CA VAL A 35 -1.69 13.53 3.17
C VAL A 35 -0.51 13.88 4.07
N ALA A 36 -0.19 12.99 5.00
CA ALA A 36 1.08 13.02 5.70
C ALA A 36 2.17 12.80 4.64
N LYS A 37 2.71 13.91 4.12
CA LYS A 37 3.90 13.92 3.28
C LYS A 37 5.10 13.59 4.17
N GLY A 38 5.18 12.32 4.58
CA GLY A 38 6.34 11.75 5.24
C GLY A 38 7.56 11.87 4.32
N ALA A 39 8.71 12.16 4.93
CA ALA A 39 10.00 12.38 4.28
C ALA A 39 10.18 11.48 3.04
N ALA A 40 10.47 12.11 1.90
CA ALA A 40 10.64 11.43 0.62
C ALA A 40 11.85 10.49 0.67
N THR A 41 11.59 9.24 1.05
CA THR A 41 12.53 8.14 0.90
C THR A 41 12.65 7.82 -0.59
N ALA A 42 13.86 7.50 -1.05
CA ALA A 42 14.08 7.14 -2.45
C ALA A 42 13.12 6.00 -2.86
N PRO A 43 12.55 6.05 -4.08
CA PRO A 43 11.62 5.02 -4.52
C PRO A 43 12.31 3.66 -4.52
N ALA A 44 11.62 2.65 -3.98
CA ALA A 44 12.08 1.27 -4.04
C ALA A 44 12.46 0.88 -5.48
N LYS A 45 13.52 0.07 -5.65
CA LYS A 45 14.03 -0.33 -6.98
C LYS A 45 12.93 -0.84 -7.93
N ALA A 46 11.93 -1.55 -7.39
CA ALA A 46 10.78 -2.07 -8.14
C ALA A 46 9.87 -0.98 -8.76
N ARG A 47 9.94 0.28 -8.28
CA ARG A 47 9.15 1.43 -8.75
C ARG A 47 9.93 2.36 -9.67
N GLN A 48 11.23 2.13 -9.88
CA GLN A 48 12.03 2.97 -10.79
C GLN A 48 11.50 2.84 -12.22
N GLY A 49 11.24 3.99 -12.87
CA GLY A 49 10.66 4.03 -14.21
C GLY A 49 9.18 3.64 -14.30
N LYS A 50 8.49 3.43 -13.17
CA LYS A 50 7.07 3.07 -13.13
C LYS A 50 6.24 4.18 -12.51
N THR A 51 5.08 4.46 -13.11
CA THR A 51 4.09 5.38 -12.55
C THR A 51 3.03 4.59 -11.76
N MET A 52 2.67 5.08 -10.58
CA MET A 52 1.60 4.46 -9.78
C MET A 52 0.24 4.74 -10.44
N ILE A 53 -0.55 3.68 -10.63
CA ILE A 53 -1.96 3.76 -11.00
C ILE A 53 -2.76 3.18 -9.83
N ALA A 54 -3.65 3.97 -9.24
CA ALA A 54 -4.41 3.59 -8.05
C ALA A 54 -5.87 4.08 -8.15
N GLY A 55 -6.78 3.38 -7.48
CA GLY A 55 -8.19 3.72 -7.38
C GLY A 55 -8.82 3.16 -6.10
N TYR A 56 -9.96 3.72 -5.70
CA TYR A 56 -10.73 3.24 -4.55
C TYR A 56 -11.69 2.12 -4.99
N PHE A 57 -11.69 1.03 -4.23
CA PHE A 57 -12.51 -0.16 -4.50
C PHE A 57 -13.10 -0.71 -3.20
N SER A 58 -14.12 -1.55 -3.31
CA SER A 58 -14.69 -2.21 -2.14
C SER A 58 -13.68 -3.17 -1.48
N PRO A 59 -13.75 -3.36 -0.16
CA PRO A 59 -12.91 -4.34 0.54
C PRO A 59 -13.09 -5.77 0.00
N ASP A 60 -14.30 -6.11 -0.42
CA ASP A 60 -14.62 -7.44 -0.96
C ASP A 60 -13.98 -7.68 -2.32
N LEU A 61 -13.96 -6.67 -3.21
CA LEU A 61 -13.23 -6.77 -4.48
C LEU A 61 -11.73 -6.93 -4.23
N ALA A 62 -11.17 -6.13 -3.33
CA ALA A 62 -9.76 -6.24 -2.97
C ALA A 62 -9.40 -7.63 -2.40
N ARG A 63 -10.30 -8.24 -1.62
CA ARG A 63 -10.14 -9.62 -1.13
C ARG A 63 -10.18 -10.63 -2.28
N ALA A 64 -11.18 -10.54 -3.16
CA ALA A 64 -11.34 -11.45 -4.29
C ALA A 64 -10.11 -11.42 -5.22
N ILE A 65 -9.59 -10.24 -5.55
CA ILE A 65 -8.40 -10.10 -6.39
C ILE A 65 -7.17 -10.73 -5.73
N LYS A 66 -6.99 -10.57 -4.41
CA LYS A 66 -5.87 -11.18 -3.69
C LYS A 66 -5.95 -12.71 -3.68
N ILE A 67 -7.14 -13.27 -3.49
CA ILE A 67 -7.37 -14.71 -3.54
C ILE A 67 -7.01 -15.24 -4.94
N LEU A 68 -7.54 -14.61 -5.99
CA LEU A 68 -7.25 -14.99 -7.37
C LEU A 68 -5.75 -14.92 -7.69
N ALA A 69 -5.03 -13.93 -7.17
CA ALA A 69 -3.59 -13.80 -7.35
C ALA A 69 -2.84 -15.00 -6.73
N VAL A 70 -3.24 -15.40 -5.52
CA VAL A 70 -2.69 -16.57 -4.83
C VAL A 70 -2.99 -17.86 -5.60
N GLU A 71 -4.24 -18.06 -6.03
CA GLU A 71 -4.67 -19.25 -6.79
C GLU A 71 -3.88 -19.40 -8.10
N ARG A 72 -3.61 -18.29 -8.79
CA ARG A 72 -2.83 -18.28 -10.05
C ARG A 72 -1.32 -18.23 -9.85
N GLY A 73 -0.83 -18.03 -8.61
CA GLY A 73 0.60 -17.87 -8.33
C GLY A 73 1.21 -16.61 -8.96
N VAL A 74 0.45 -15.53 -9.11
CA VAL A 74 0.89 -14.26 -9.70
C VAL A 74 0.77 -13.11 -8.71
N THR A 75 1.37 -11.97 -9.03
CA THR A 75 1.19 -10.76 -8.19
C THR A 75 -0.15 -10.08 -8.49
N VAL A 76 -0.67 -9.32 -7.53
CA VAL A 76 -1.85 -8.47 -7.76
C VAL A 76 -1.58 -7.44 -8.88
N GLN A 77 -0.35 -6.93 -8.97
CA GLN A 77 0.06 -6.04 -10.06
C GLN A 77 -0.06 -6.71 -11.42
N ALA A 78 0.32 -7.99 -11.53
CA ALA A 78 0.19 -8.76 -12.77
C ALA A 78 -1.27 -8.91 -13.22
N LEU A 79 -2.18 -9.18 -12.28
CA LEU A 79 -3.62 -9.27 -12.58
C LEU A 79 -4.18 -7.93 -13.05
N ILE A 80 -3.81 -6.84 -12.38
CA ILE A 80 -4.25 -5.50 -12.76
C ILE A 80 -3.69 -5.16 -14.15
N GLY A 81 -2.42 -5.45 -14.43
CA GLY A 81 -1.81 -5.26 -15.75
C GLY A 81 -2.53 -6.04 -16.84
N GLU A 82 -2.87 -7.30 -16.59
CA GLU A 82 -3.66 -8.14 -17.51
C GLU A 82 -5.05 -7.55 -17.79
N GLY A 83 -5.74 -7.07 -16.74
CA GLY A 83 -7.05 -6.43 -16.86
C GLY A 83 -6.99 -5.12 -17.65
N LEU A 84 -5.98 -4.29 -17.40
CA LEU A 84 -5.75 -3.05 -18.14
C LEU A 84 -5.46 -3.32 -19.62
N ASP A 85 -4.64 -4.32 -19.92
CA ASP A 85 -4.40 -4.76 -21.29
C ASP A 85 -5.70 -5.22 -21.99
N ALA A 86 -6.59 -5.92 -21.28
CA ALA A 86 -7.87 -6.35 -21.83
C ALA A 86 -8.76 -5.15 -22.20
N VAL A 87 -8.83 -4.14 -21.34
CA VAL A 87 -9.55 -2.88 -21.62
C VAL A 87 -8.94 -2.15 -22.82
N LEU A 88 -7.61 -2.04 -22.89
CA LEU A 88 -6.94 -1.40 -24.02
C LEU A 88 -7.24 -2.10 -25.35
N ARG A 89 -7.23 -3.45 -25.37
CA ARG A 89 -7.59 -4.23 -26.56
C ARG A 89 -9.04 -3.99 -26.99
N GLN A 90 -9.99 -3.92 -26.05
CA GLN A 90 -11.39 -3.62 -26.34
C GLN A 90 -11.56 -2.25 -27.03
N HIS A 91 -10.70 -1.29 -26.70
CA HIS A 91 -10.68 0.04 -27.30
C HIS A 91 -9.69 0.20 -28.47
N GLN A 92 -9.21 -0.90 -29.05
CA GLN A 92 -8.26 -0.89 -30.18
C GLN A 92 -6.97 -0.10 -29.89
N ARG A 93 -6.50 -0.16 -28.64
CA ARG A 93 -5.24 0.43 -28.19
C ARG A 93 -4.18 -0.65 -27.98
N HIS A 94 -2.91 -0.23 -28.02
CA HIS A 94 -1.76 -1.10 -27.82
C HIS A 94 -1.71 -1.59 -26.36
N PRO A 95 -1.69 -2.90 -26.09
CA PRO A 95 -1.45 -3.44 -24.75
C PRO A 95 0.03 -3.33 -24.37
N PHE A 96 0.33 -3.19 -23.09
CA PHE A 96 1.70 -2.98 -22.59
C PHE A 96 2.33 -4.25 -22.01
N GLY A 97 1.53 -5.26 -21.66
CA GLY A 97 2.06 -6.56 -21.22
C GLY A 97 2.77 -6.54 -19.87
N GLU A 98 2.44 -5.59 -18.99
CA GLU A 98 3.02 -5.50 -17.64
C GLU A 98 2.54 -6.66 -16.76
N ARG A 99 3.49 -7.44 -16.20
CA ARG A 99 3.22 -8.58 -15.29
C ARG A 99 4.17 -8.59 -14.11
#